data_AF-A0A3P7T804-F1
#
_entry.id   AF-A0A3P7T804-F1
#
_cell.length_a   1.000
_cell.length_b   1.000
_cell.length_c   1.000
_cell.angle_alpha   90.00
_cell.angle_beta   90.00
_cell.angle_gamma   90.00
#
_symmetry.space_group_name_H-M   'P 1'
#
loop_
_entity.id
_entity.type
_entity.pdbx_description
1 polymer ?
#
loop_
_entity_poly.entity_id
_entity_poly.type
_entity_poly.pdbx_seq_one_letter_code
_entity_poly.pdbx_strand_id
1 'polypeptide(L)'
;MHFNPRFDTGSSWFSPPPDRQIVLNSLIGNRWGMEERYANVFKEGNEFSMRILVLANYFSIAVDGRHLCDYLHRIPITNIRTMYIGGNVRINTIKYEGIDVSVSST
;
A
#
# COMPACT_ATOMS: atom_id res chain seq x y z
N MET A 1 7.71 0.95 1.66
CA MET A 1 6.74 0.58 0.61
C MET A 1 5.95 1.83 0.24
N HIS A 2 5.82 2.11 -1.05
CA HIS A 2 4.84 3.03 -1.61
C HIS A 2 3.69 2.20 -2.19
N PHE A 3 2.46 2.51 -1.79
CA PHE A 3 1.23 1.88 -2.27
C PHE A 3 0.39 2.96 -2.94
N ASN A 4 0.08 2.80 -4.22
CA ASN A 4 -0.47 3.87 -5.06
C ASN A 4 -1.60 3.37 -5.95
N PRO A 5 -2.87 3.42 -5.49
CA PRO A 5 -4.03 3.24 -6.34
C PRO A 5 -4.14 4.38 -7.35
N ARG A 6 -4.08 4.05 -8.64
CA ARG A 6 -4.26 5.01 -9.74
C ARG A 6 -5.67 4.88 -10.32
N PHE A 7 -6.25 6.01 -10.71
CA PHE A 7 -7.61 6.11 -11.26
C PHE A 7 -7.62 6.88 -12.58
N ASP A 8 -6.53 6.84 -13.34
CA ASP A 8 -6.39 7.68 -14.51
C ASP A 8 -7.47 7.32 -15.54
N THR A 9 -8.24 8.32 -15.92
CA THR A 9 -9.25 8.23 -16.97
C THR A 9 -8.65 8.88 -18.20
N GLY A 10 -7.86 8.10 -18.97
CA GLY A 10 -7.31 8.55 -20.26
C GLY A 10 -8.39 9.30 -21.05
N SER A 11 -8.20 10.59 -21.22
CA SER A 11 -9.28 11.55 -21.50
C SER A 11 -9.28 12.04 -22.94
N SER A 12 -8.33 11.59 -23.75
CA SER A 12 -8.20 11.98 -25.15
C SER A 12 -7.48 10.90 -25.97
N TRP A 13 -7.72 10.88 -27.28
CA TRP A 13 -7.08 9.98 -28.23
C TRP A 13 -5.57 10.19 -28.38
N PHE A 14 -5.03 11.29 -27.86
CA PHE A 14 -3.59 11.54 -27.72
C PHE A 14 -3.01 11.15 -26.35
N SER A 15 -3.86 10.80 -25.38
CA SER A 15 -3.39 10.47 -24.05
C SER A 15 -2.80 9.05 -24.02
N PRO A 16 -1.78 8.81 -23.19
CA PRO A 16 -1.36 7.45 -22.89
C PRO A 16 -2.56 6.63 -22.36
N PRO A 17 -2.51 5.30 -22.48
CA PRO A 17 -3.56 4.44 -21.96
C PRO A 17 -3.87 4.74 -20.49
N PRO A 18 -5.14 4.70 -20.07
CA PRO A 18 -5.51 4.90 -18.67
C PRO A 18 -4.75 3.93 -17.74
N ASP A 19 -4.09 4.44 -16.72
CA ASP A 19 -3.54 3.62 -15.63
C ASP A 19 -4.53 3.58 -14.47
N ARG A 20 -5.21 2.44 -14.35
CA ARG A 20 -6.20 2.17 -13.30
C ARG A 20 -5.77 1.02 -12.40
N GLN A 21 -4.47 0.83 -12.24
CA GLN A 21 -3.92 -0.22 -11.39
C GLN A 21 -3.47 0.32 -10.04
N ILE A 22 -3.36 -0.57 -9.06
CA ILE A 22 -2.61 -0.30 -7.85
C ILE A 22 -1.15 -0.60 -8.15
N VAL A 23 -0.28 0.37 -7.89
CA VAL A 23 1.16 0.24 -8.10
C VAL A 23 1.87 0.26 -6.75
N LEU A 24 2.67 -0.77 -6.51
CA LEU A 24 3.56 -0.87 -5.35
C LEU A 24 5.00 -0.73 -5.79
N ASN A 25 5.78 0.02 -5.01
CA ASN A 25 7.21 0.18 -5.25
C ASN A 25 7.97 0.61 -3.98
N SER A 26 9.28 0.74 -4.08
CA SER A 26 10.14 1.34 -3.05
C SER A 26 11.05 2.38 -3.70
N LEU A 27 11.16 3.54 -3.05
CA LEU A 27 12.10 4.59 -3.40
C LEU A 27 13.34 4.42 -2.53
N ILE A 28 14.47 4.04 -3.12
CA ILE A 28 15.74 3.79 -2.41
C ILE A 28 16.83 4.59 -3.11
N GLY A 29 17.58 5.41 -2.36
CA GLY A 29 18.60 6.28 -2.95
C GLY A 29 18.05 7.24 -4.01
N ASN A 30 16.84 7.77 -3.78
CA ASN A 30 16.10 8.62 -4.71
C ASN A 30 15.82 7.99 -6.09
N ARG A 31 15.75 6.65 -6.15
CA ARG A 31 15.42 5.89 -7.36
C ARG A 31 14.28 4.93 -7.08
N TRP A 32 13.28 4.95 -7.95
CA TRP A 32 12.21 3.97 -7.93
C TRP A 32 12.74 2.62 -8.43
N GLY A 33 12.38 1.55 -7.72
CA GLY A 33 12.69 0.18 -8.16
C GLY A 33 11.70 -0.35 -9.19
N MET A 34 11.66 -1.67 -9.33
CA MET A 34 10.67 -2.36 -10.18
C MET A 34 9.26 -2.22 -9.59
N GLU A 35 8.30 -1.81 -10.42
CA GLU A 35 6.89 -1.73 -10.02
C GLU A 35 6.26 -3.12 -9.90
N GLU A 36 5.41 -3.29 -8.89
CA GLU A 36 4.47 -4.41 -8.78
C GLU A 36 3.06 -3.85 -9.00
N ARG A 37 2.29 -4.46 -9.90
CA ARG A 37 1.02 -3.91 -10.39
C ARG A 37 -0.12 -4.89 -10.15
N TYR A 38 -1.21 -4.40 -9.58
CA TYR A 38 -2.40 -5.19 -9.24
C TYR A 38 -3.67 -4.52 -9.75
N ALA A 39 -4.73 -5.31 -9.91
CA ALA A 39 -6.05 -4.78 -10.23
C ALA A 39 -6.50 -3.80 -9.12
N ASN A 40 -7.04 -2.65 -9.53
CA ASN A 40 -7.54 -1.68 -8.56
C ASN A 40 -8.89 -2.14 -7.98
N VAL A 41 -8.90 -2.37 -6.67
CA VAL A 41 -10.07 -2.82 -5.90
C VAL A 41 -10.85 -1.66 -5.30
N PHE A 42 -10.27 -0.46 -5.28
CA PHE A 42 -10.92 0.74 -4.75
C PHE A 42 -11.88 1.33 -5.78
N LYS A 43 -12.90 2.03 -5.27
CA LYS A 43 -13.87 2.77 -6.08
C LYS A 43 -13.97 4.19 -5.54
N GLU A 44 -13.95 5.16 -6.43
CA GLU A 44 -14.09 6.57 -6.06
C GLU A 44 -15.42 6.80 -5.32
N GLY A 45 -15.36 7.52 -4.21
CA GLY A 45 -16.54 7.82 -3.38
C GLY A 45 -16.96 6.71 -2.41
N ASN A 46 -16.42 5.49 -2.54
CA ASN A 46 -16.72 4.40 -1.62
C ASN A 46 -15.77 4.40 -0.42
N GLU A 47 -16.29 4.04 0.76
CA GLU A 47 -15.46 3.73 1.92
C GLU A 47 -14.70 2.43 1.70
N PHE A 48 -13.54 2.30 2.34
CA PHE A 48 -12.73 1.09 2.35
C PHE A 48 -12.05 0.92 3.71
N SER A 49 -11.68 -0.32 4.02
CA SER A 49 -10.78 -0.66 5.13
C SER A 49 -9.53 -1.32 4.60
N MET A 50 -8.36 -0.75 4.91
CA MET A 50 -7.06 -1.32 4.54
C MET A 50 -6.35 -1.82 5.79
N ARG A 51 -5.82 -3.04 5.72
CA ARG A 51 -4.92 -3.59 6.72
C ARG A 51 -3.58 -3.92 6.08
N ILE A 52 -2.51 -3.46 6.72
CA ILE A 52 -1.12 -3.79 6.38
C ILE A 52 -0.55 -4.58 7.55
N LEU A 53 -0.37 -5.88 7.37
CA LEU A 53 0.28 -6.73 8.36
C LEU A 53 1.78 -6.79 8.07
N VAL A 54 2.60 -6.49 9.09
CA VAL A 54 4.05 -6.55 8.99
C VAL A 54 4.52 -7.93 9.39
N LEU A 55 4.98 -8.72 8.42
CA LEU A 55 5.57 -10.04 8.64
C LEU A 55 7.10 -9.98 8.47
N ALA A 56 7.78 -11.06 8.83
CA ALA A 56 9.25 -11.10 8.86
C ALA A 56 9.90 -10.70 7.52
N ASN A 57 9.32 -11.13 6.40
CA ASN A 57 9.91 -10.96 5.07
C ASN A 57 9.11 -10.04 4.13
N TYR A 58 7.86 -9.73 4.47
CA TYR A 58 6.96 -8.96 3.61
C TYR A 58 5.87 -8.22 4.39
N PHE A 59 5.20 -7.30 3.71
CA PHE A 59 3.91 -6.76 4.13
C PHE A 59 2.79 -7.58 3.49
N SER A 60 1.85 -8.08 4.28
CA SER A 60 0.61 -8.66 3.75
C SER A 60 -0.50 -7.62 3.77
N ILE A 61 -1.09 -7.35 2.61
CA ILE A 61 -2.04 -6.25 2.43
C ILE A 61 -3.41 -6.83 2.13
N ALA A 62 -4.41 -6.37 2.89
CA ALA A 62 -5.81 -6.71 2.68
C ALA A 62 -6.66 -5.44 2.57
N VAL A 63 -7.67 -5.49 1.71
CA VAL A 63 -8.67 -4.44 1.53
C VAL A 63 -10.06 -5.06 1.71
N ASP A 64 -10.89 -4.43 2.54
CA ASP A 64 -12.25 -4.88 2.88
C ASP A 64 -12.31 -6.34 3.33
N GLY A 65 -11.33 -6.73 4.15
CA GLY A 65 -11.22 -8.08 4.71
C GLY A 65 -10.71 -9.15 3.73
N ARG A 66 -10.40 -8.78 2.48
CA ARG A 66 -9.89 -9.70 1.46
C ARG A 66 -8.41 -9.45 1.20
N HIS A 67 -7.63 -10.52 1.09
CA HIS A 67 -6.21 -10.43 0.74
C HIS A 67 -6.06 -9.82 -0.67
N LEU A 68 -5.19 -8.82 -0.79
CA LEU A 68 -4.88 -8.14 -2.05
C LEU A 68 -3.54 -8.62 -2.60
N CYS A 69 -2.46 -8.49 -1.81
CA CYS A 69 -1.12 -8.87 -2.22
C CYS A 69 -0.16 -8.97 -1.02
N ASP A 70 0.97 -9.65 -1.25
CA ASP A 70 2.16 -9.61 -0.39
C ASP A 70 3.25 -8.80 -1.07
N TYR A 71 3.90 -7.89 -0.33
CA TYR A 71 5.00 -7.05 -0.83
C TYR A 71 6.28 -7.31 -0.04
N LEU A 72 7.27 -7.92 -0.69
CA LEU A 72 8.56 -8.24 -0.07
C LEU A 72 9.28 -6.99 0.44
N HIS A 73 9.89 -7.09 1.62
CA HIS A 73 10.70 -6.01 2.17
C HIS A 73 11.92 -5.74 1.29
N ARG A 74 12.02 -4.53 0.72
CA ARG A 74 13.19 -4.10 -0.06
C ARG A 74 14.24 -3.34 0.77
N ILE A 75 13.90 -3.03 2.02
CA ILE A 75 14.80 -2.46 3.04
C ILE A 75 14.50 -3.15 4.38
N PRO A 76 15.43 -3.13 5.36
CA PRO A 76 15.15 -3.64 6.69
C PRO A 76 13.94 -2.94 7.32
N ILE A 77 12.98 -3.73 7.83
CA ILE A 77 11.76 -3.21 8.46
C ILE A 77 12.07 -2.29 9.66
N THR A 78 13.17 -2.56 10.36
CA THR A 78 13.67 -1.78 11.50
C THR A 78 14.04 -0.34 11.15
N ASN A 79 14.22 -0.03 9.85
CA ASN A 79 14.50 1.32 9.36
C ASN A 79 13.23 2.13 9.10
N ILE A 80 12.04 1.53 9.15
CA ILE A 80 10.78 2.22 8.86
C ILE A 80 10.25 2.87 10.14
N ARG A 81 10.07 4.20 10.12
CA ARG A 81 9.63 5.00 11.27
C ARG A 81 8.38 5.83 11.03
N THR A 82 7.98 5.97 9.77
CA THR A 82 6.96 6.93 9.38
C THR A 82 6.02 6.32 8.36
N MET A 83 4.74 6.63 8.52
CA MET A 83 3.71 6.38 7.53
C MET A 83 3.20 7.74 7.06
N TYR A 84 3.15 7.92 5.74
CA TYR A 84 2.59 9.09 5.09
C TYR A 84 1.42 8.67 4.24
N ILE A 85 0.29 9.38 4.38
CA ILE A 85 -0.92 9.16 3.60
C ILE A 85 -1.24 10.48 2.92
N GLY A 86 -1.39 10.45 1.59
CA GLY A 86 -1.70 11.62 0.79
C GLY A 86 -2.41 11.24 -0.49
N GLY A 87 -2.88 12.25 -1.23
CA GLY A 87 -3.74 12.09 -2.40
C GLY A 87 -5.20 12.41 -2.11
N ASN A 88 -6.09 12.04 -3.02
CA ASN A 88 -7.53 12.29 -2.89
C ASN A 88 -8.21 11.22 -2.02
N VAL A 89 -7.98 11.29 -0.71
CA VAL A 89 -8.53 10.34 0.27
C VAL A 89 -8.98 11.08 1.53
N ARG A 90 -10.08 10.64 2.13
CA ARG A 90 -10.48 11.05 3.49
C ARG A 90 -10.19 9.91 4.45
N ILE A 91 -9.51 10.21 5.54
CA ILE A 91 -9.13 9.22 6.55
C ILE A 91 -10.01 9.40 7.77
N ASN A 92 -10.78 8.36 8.09
CA ASN A 92 -11.65 8.36 9.26
C ASN A 92 -10.86 7.91 10.50
N THR A 93 -10.12 6.81 10.39
CA THR A 93 -9.39 6.21 11.52
C THR A 93 -8.07 5.61 11.04
N ILE A 94 -7.02 5.75 11.85
CA ILE A 94 -5.78 4.98 11.73
C ILE A 94 -5.60 4.24 13.06
N LYS A 95 -5.44 2.91 12.98
CA LYS A 95 -5.13 2.08 14.15
C LYS A 95 -3.80 1.38 13.92
N TYR A 96 -2.94 1.41 14.93
CA TYR A 96 -1.71 0.64 14.98
C TYR A 96 -1.80 -0.36 16.14
N GLU A 97 -1.47 -1.61 15.87
CA GLU A 97 -1.38 -2.69 16.86
C GLU A 97 0.03 -3.25 16.78
N GLY A 98 0.81 -3.06 17.84
CA GLY A 98 2.15 -3.64 17.95
C GLY A 98 2.09 -5.12 18.35
N ILE A 99 3.24 -5.79 18.30
CA ILE A 99 3.42 -7.06 19.01
C ILE A 99 3.55 -6.72 20.49
N ASP A 100 2.66 -7.26 21.31
CA ASP A 100 2.78 -7.17 22.77
C ASP A 100 3.93 -8.08 23.22
N VAL A 101 5.12 -7.49 23.34
CA VAL A 101 6.35 -8.20 23.73
C VAL A 101 6.28 -8.76 25.15
N SER A 102 5.25 -8.41 25.93
CA SER A 102 5.03 -8.91 27.29
C SER A 102 4.41 -10.30 27.35
N VAL A 103 3.86 -10.83 26.24
CA VAL A 103 3.13 -12.11 26.21
C VAL A 103 4.00 -13.28 25.73
N SER A 104 5.20 -13.01 25.21
CA SER A 104 6.14 -14.03 24.68
C SER A 104 7.09 -14.62 25.73
N SER A 105 6.88 -14.37 27.02
CA SER A 105 7.76 -14.80 28.12
C SER A 105 7.13 -15.82 29.08
N THR A 106 6.27 -16.72 28.57
CA THR A 106 5.74 -17.88 29.32
C THR A 106 6.06 -19.18 28.63
#